data_AF-A0A2A2ERZ4-F1
#
_entry.id   AF-A0A2A2ERZ4-F1
#
_cell.length_a   1.000
_cell.length_b   1.000
_cell.length_c   1.000
_cell.angle_alpha   90.00
_cell.angle_beta   90.00
_cell.angle_gamma   90.00
#
_symmetry.space_group_name_H-M   'P 1'
#
loop_
_entity.id
_entity.type
_entity.pdbx_description
1 polymer ?
#
loop_
_entity_poly.entity_id
_entity_poly.type
_entity_poly.pdbx_seq_one_letter_code
_entity_poly.pdbx_strand_id
1 'polypeptide(L)'
;MKRLLAGILLLLLLLPTAALSAELWGPTSAGMMIDEVMGVVDDAYRMEEQEENRLATGAVEAVRRDDAEMAGETYTQRFFFLNGQLTQVTMRLNDTRDFDSMLGFVESLTETMRDQYGKEVDSEVRASGPIRQATVSWIDGNRRISIFLMSQGPDDSLLNVNYQVYVGG
;
A
#
# COMPACT_ATOMS: atom_id res chain seq x y z
N MET A 1 -50.70 -8.61 -15.43
CA MET A 1 -49.32 -8.18 -15.78
C MET A 1 -48.68 -7.18 -14.80
N LYS A 2 -49.28 -6.82 -13.65
CA LYS A 2 -48.66 -5.90 -12.66
C LYS A 2 -47.91 -6.59 -11.51
N ARG A 3 -48.08 -7.92 -11.35
CA ARG A 3 -47.45 -8.71 -10.26
C ARG A 3 -46.05 -9.25 -10.61
N LEU A 4 -45.70 -9.33 -11.90
CA LEU A 4 -44.38 -9.76 -12.37
C LEU A 4 -43.32 -8.64 -12.29
N LEU A 5 -43.75 -7.38 -12.40
CA LEU A 5 -42.86 -6.21 -12.29
C LEU A 5 -42.37 -5.96 -10.86
N ALA A 6 -43.16 -6.33 -9.85
CA ALA A 6 -42.79 -6.16 -8.44
C ALA A 6 -41.69 -7.14 -7.99
N GLY A 7 -41.59 -8.33 -8.61
CA GLY A 7 -40.58 -9.32 -8.26
C GLY A 7 -39.18 -8.98 -8.79
N ILE A 8 -39.10 -8.35 -9.97
CA ILE A 8 -37.82 -7.96 -10.60
C ILE A 8 -37.15 -6.82 -9.82
N LEU A 9 -37.93 -5.91 -9.23
CA LEU A 9 -37.40 -4.79 -8.46
C LEU A 9 -36.78 -5.22 -7.11
N LEU A 10 -37.27 -6.32 -6.52
CA LEU A 10 -36.72 -6.86 -5.26
C LEU A 10 -35.40 -7.62 -5.46
N LEU A 11 -35.19 -8.22 -6.64
CA LEU A 11 -33.95 -8.93 -6.98
C LEU A 11 -32.77 -7.99 -7.25
N LEU A 12 -33.02 -6.76 -7.71
CA LEU A 12 -31.99 -5.73 -7.89
C LEU A 12 -31.47 -5.15 -6.56
N LEU A 13 -32.23 -5.25 -5.47
CA LEU A 13 -31.84 -4.81 -4.12
C LEU A 13 -31.02 -5.86 -3.35
N LEU A 14 -30.92 -7.08 -3.88
CA LEU A 14 -30.12 -8.18 -3.33
C LEU A 14 -28.78 -8.37 -4.05
N LEU A 15 -28.43 -7.48 -4.99
CA LEU A 15 -27.05 -7.41 -5.45
C LEU A 15 -26.21 -7.11 -4.21
N PRO A 16 -25.25 -7.98 -3.85
CA PRO A 16 -24.33 -7.66 -2.77
C PRO A 16 -23.75 -6.31 -3.16
N THR A 17 -23.93 -5.31 -2.30
CA THR A 17 -23.08 -4.14 -2.32
C THR A 17 -21.69 -4.75 -2.23
N ALA A 18 -20.98 -4.82 -3.35
CA ALA A 18 -19.55 -4.97 -3.33
C ALA A 18 -19.13 -3.82 -2.44
N ALA A 19 -18.88 -4.12 -1.16
CA ALA A 19 -18.18 -3.22 -0.28
C ALA A 19 -17.00 -2.81 -1.16
N LEU A 20 -16.92 -1.53 -1.47
CA LEU A 20 -15.82 -0.95 -2.24
C LEU A 20 -14.58 -1.22 -1.41
N SER A 21 -14.05 -2.44 -1.50
CA SER A 21 -12.88 -2.87 -0.80
C SER A 21 -11.76 -2.16 -1.52
N ALA A 22 -11.08 -1.27 -0.80
CA ALA A 22 -10.00 -0.49 -1.36
C ALA A 22 -8.96 -1.47 -1.90
N GLU A 23 -8.77 -1.52 -3.22
CA GLU A 23 -7.63 -2.24 -3.79
C GLU A 23 -6.37 -1.62 -3.19
N LEU A 24 -5.57 -2.38 -2.46
CA LEU A 24 -4.35 -1.85 -1.87
C LEU A 24 -3.22 -1.97 -2.87
N TRP A 25 -2.94 -3.17 -3.35
CA TRP A 25 -1.91 -3.39 -4.37
C TRP A 25 -2.17 -4.68 -5.16
N GLY A 26 -2.12 -4.58 -6.49
CA GLY A 26 -2.36 -5.70 -7.38
C GLY A 26 -3.71 -6.38 -7.09
N PRO A 27 -3.77 -7.70 -6.86
CA PRO A 27 -5.02 -8.39 -6.58
C PRO A 27 -5.52 -8.25 -5.14
N THR A 28 -4.77 -7.55 -4.27
CA THR A 28 -5.10 -7.47 -2.83
C THR A 28 -5.95 -6.27 -2.50
N SER A 29 -6.91 -6.46 -1.60
CA SER A 29 -7.82 -5.41 -1.18
C SER A 29 -8.01 -5.41 0.34
N ALA A 30 -8.40 -4.26 0.86
CA ALA A 30 -8.67 -4.05 2.28
C ALA A 30 -9.73 -5.03 2.81
N GLY A 31 -9.47 -5.60 3.99
CA GLY A 31 -10.36 -6.56 4.63
C GLY A 31 -10.03 -8.03 4.36
N MET A 32 -9.15 -8.33 3.39
CA MET A 32 -8.71 -9.70 3.11
C MET A 32 -8.03 -10.33 4.32
N MET A 33 -8.33 -11.60 4.58
CA MET A 33 -7.67 -12.43 5.58
C MET A 33 -6.32 -12.93 5.05
N ILE A 34 -5.46 -13.42 5.95
CA ILE A 34 -4.13 -13.97 5.61
C ILE A 34 -4.23 -15.03 4.50
N ASP A 35 -5.13 -16.00 4.65
CA ASP A 35 -5.27 -17.10 3.68
C ASP A 35 -5.78 -16.60 2.31
N GLU A 36 -6.59 -15.54 2.29
CA GLU A 36 -7.06 -14.92 1.04
C GLU A 36 -5.90 -14.21 0.33
N VAL A 37 -5.07 -13.46 1.06
CA VAL A 37 -3.87 -12.82 0.51
C VAL A 37 -2.91 -13.86 -0.05
N MET A 38 -2.62 -14.92 0.71
CA MET A 38 -1.75 -16.01 0.25
C MET A 38 -2.32 -16.78 -0.95
N GLY A 39 -3.64 -16.80 -1.10
CA GLY A 39 -4.29 -17.44 -2.25
C GLY A 39 -4.26 -16.62 -3.54
N VAL A 40 -4.03 -15.31 -3.47
CA VAL A 40 -4.03 -14.41 -4.65
C VAL A 40 -2.67 -13.79 -4.95
N VAL A 41 -1.71 -13.88 -4.02
CA VAL A 41 -0.35 -13.38 -4.19
C VAL A 41 0.60 -14.56 -4.36
N ASP A 42 1.03 -14.78 -5.59
CA ASP A 42 2.04 -15.80 -5.91
C ASP A 42 3.33 -15.58 -5.11
N ASP A 43 3.95 -16.68 -4.69
CA ASP A 43 5.19 -16.72 -3.90
C ASP A 43 5.13 -15.99 -2.54
N ALA A 44 3.93 -15.63 -2.08
CA ALA A 44 3.75 -15.10 -0.73
C ALA A 44 3.93 -16.18 0.34
N TYR A 45 4.56 -15.80 1.44
CA TYR A 45 4.77 -16.66 2.60
C TYR A 45 4.37 -15.94 3.89
N ARG A 46 4.03 -16.75 4.90
CA ARG A 46 3.66 -16.27 6.22
C ARG A 46 4.92 -15.95 7.03
N MET A 47 4.89 -14.85 7.78
CA MET A 47 5.93 -14.52 8.74
C MET A 47 5.77 -15.34 10.03
N GLU A 48 6.89 -15.72 10.63
CA GLU A 48 6.92 -16.26 11.99
C GLU A 48 6.69 -15.14 13.01
N GLU A 49 6.00 -15.42 14.13
CA GLU A 49 5.61 -14.40 15.13
C GLU A 49 6.80 -13.55 15.65
N GLN A 50 8.00 -14.13 15.69
CA GLN A 50 9.22 -13.46 16.18
C GLN A 50 9.81 -12.47 15.17
N GLU A 51 9.39 -12.54 13.91
CA GLU A 51 9.89 -11.74 12.79
C GLU A 51 8.85 -10.68 12.32
N GLU A 52 7.67 -10.68 12.94
CA GLU A 52 6.60 -9.74 12.65
C GLU A 52 7.00 -8.32 13.01
N ASN A 53 6.78 -7.39 12.08
CA ASN A 53 6.86 -5.98 12.37
C ASN A 53 5.48 -5.41 12.66
N ARG A 54 5.42 -4.43 13.56
CA ARG A 54 4.17 -3.79 13.97
C ARG A 54 4.18 -2.31 13.63
N LEU A 55 3.13 -1.86 12.97
CA LEU A 55 2.91 -0.44 12.71
C LEU A 55 2.42 0.26 13.97
N ALA A 56 2.55 1.59 14.03
CA ALA A 56 2.01 2.40 15.12
C ALA A 56 0.48 2.26 15.28
N THR A 57 -0.22 1.87 14.21
CA THR A 57 -1.66 1.55 14.21
C THR A 57 -2.01 0.26 14.94
N GLY A 58 -1.00 -0.54 15.31
CA GLY A 58 -1.16 -1.88 15.88
C GLY A 58 -1.24 -2.99 14.84
N ALA A 59 -1.33 -2.67 13.55
CA ALA A 59 -1.34 -3.64 12.47
C ALA A 59 -0.01 -4.40 12.39
N VAL A 60 -0.09 -5.69 12.08
CA VAL A 60 1.01 -6.66 12.16
C VAL A 60 1.35 -7.18 10.77
N GLU A 61 2.62 -7.17 10.42
CA GLU A 61 3.12 -7.86 9.23
C GLU A 61 2.98 -9.37 9.42
N ALA A 62 2.07 -10.01 8.69
CA ALA A 62 1.86 -11.45 8.80
C ALA A 62 2.18 -12.20 7.49
N VAL A 63 2.24 -11.50 6.37
CA VAL A 63 2.57 -12.09 5.05
C VAL A 63 3.62 -11.22 4.37
N ARG A 64 4.52 -11.86 3.65
CA ARG A 64 5.55 -11.22 2.84
C ARG A 64 5.65 -11.90 1.49
N ARG A 65 6.08 -11.15 0.49
CA ARG A 65 6.54 -11.65 -0.79
C ARG A 65 7.82 -10.92 -1.15
N ASP A 66 8.84 -11.65 -1.54
CA ASP A 66 10.10 -11.05 -2.00
C ASP A 66 10.10 -10.87 -3.52
N ASP A 67 11.08 -10.11 -4.01
CA ASP A 67 11.36 -9.90 -5.42
C ASP A 67 10.18 -9.38 -6.27
N ALA A 68 9.36 -8.51 -5.69
CA ALA A 68 8.31 -7.82 -6.43
C ALA A 68 8.88 -6.66 -7.24
N GLU A 69 8.52 -6.59 -8.52
CA GLU A 69 8.97 -5.50 -9.40
C GLU A 69 7.98 -4.34 -9.44
N MET A 70 8.51 -3.11 -9.35
CA MET A 70 7.75 -1.86 -9.55
C MET A 70 8.71 -0.79 -10.08
N ALA A 71 8.32 -0.10 -11.15
CA ALA A 71 9.12 0.98 -11.74
C ALA A 71 10.58 0.60 -12.06
N GLY A 72 10.82 -0.66 -12.46
CA GLY A 72 12.15 -1.17 -12.81
C GLY A 72 13.05 -1.50 -11.62
N GLU A 73 12.54 -1.45 -10.40
CA GLU A 73 13.26 -1.77 -9.16
C GLU A 73 12.59 -2.95 -8.43
N THR A 74 13.35 -3.61 -7.56
CA THR A 74 12.91 -4.79 -6.80
C THR A 74 12.57 -4.42 -5.36
N TYR A 75 11.43 -4.91 -4.88
CA TYR A 75 10.86 -4.63 -3.58
C TYR A 75 10.49 -5.91 -2.83
N THR A 76 10.62 -5.87 -1.51
CA THR A 76 9.91 -6.79 -0.61
C THR A 76 8.53 -6.22 -0.31
N GLN A 77 7.49 -6.96 -0.70
CA GLN A 77 6.08 -6.71 -0.39
C GLN A 77 5.76 -7.20 1.02
N ARG A 78 5.21 -6.32 1.86
CA ARG A 78 4.88 -6.60 3.25
C ARG A 78 3.41 -6.29 3.52
N PHE A 79 2.66 -7.27 3.99
CA PHE A 79 1.21 -7.18 4.17
C PHE A 79 0.87 -7.08 5.65
N PHE A 80 0.21 -5.99 6.03
CA PHE A 80 -0.08 -5.63 7.42
C PHE A 80 -1.56 -5.80 7.74
N PHE A 81 -1.83 -6.55 8.81
CA PHE A 81 -3.15 -6.98 9.22
C PHE A 81 -3.53 -6.37 10.57
N LEU A 82 -4.72 -5.78 10.65
CA LEU A 82 -5.32 -5.31 11.90
C LEU A 82 -6.55 -6.17 12.17
N ASN A 83 -6.65 -6.75 13.37
CA ASN A 83 -7.72 -7.68 13.73
C ASN A 83 -7.91 -8.83 12.72
N GLY A 84 -6.81 -9.32 12.14
CA GLY A 84 -6.79 -10.40 11.15
C GLY A 84 -7.11 -9.97 9.71
N GLN A 85 -7.37 -8.68 9.47
CA GLN A 85 -7.77 -8.14 8.17
C GLN A 85 -6.71 -7.23 7.57
N LEU A 86 -6.45 -7.36 6.28
CA LEU A 86 -5.47 -6.56 5.55
C LEU A 86 -5.88 -5.08 5.56
N THR A 87 -4.96 -4.22 5.99
CA THR A 87 -5.17 -2.76 6.07
C THR A 87 -4.12 -1.94 5.35
N GLN A 88 -2.93 -2.53 5.13
CA GLN A 88 -1.84 -1.86 4.43
C GLN A 88 -0.93 -2.86 3.73
N VAL A 89 -0.45 -2.48 2.55
CA VAL A 89 0.65 -3.12 1.84
C VAL A 89 1.81 -2.13 1.78
N THR A 90 3.01 -2.56 2.14
CA THR A 90 4.22 -1.76 2.05
C THR A 90 5.19 -2.42 1.08
N MET A 91 5.56 -1.70 0.03
CA MET A 91 6.66 -2.05 -0.87
C MET A 91 7.94 -1.45 -0.27
N ARG A 92 8.82 -2.27 0.29
CA ARG A 92 10.13 -1.81 0.77
C ARG A 92 11.17 -2.04 -0.32
N LEU A 93 11.88 -0.99 -0.75
CA LEU A 93 12.93 -1.13 -1.77
C LEU A 93 14.07 -2.01 -1.23
N ASN A 94 14.55 -2.95 -2.06
CA ASN A 94 15.61 -3.88 -1.67
C ASN A 94 17.01 -3.27 -1.83
N ASP A 95 17.25 -2.59 -2.95
CA ASP A 95 18.53 -1.94 -3.27
C ASP A 95 18.48 -0.45 -2.94
N THR A 96 18.82 -0.12 -1.70
CA THR A 96 18.81 1.25 -1.20
C THR A 96 20.12 1.96 -1.47
N ARG A 97 20.06 3.28 -1.69
CA ARG A 97 21.22 4.13 -1.98
C ARG A 97 21.26 5.31 -1.00
N ASP A 98 22.26 6.16 -1.15
CA ASP A 98 22.33 7.42 -0.41
C ASP A 98 21.08 8.29 -0.68
N PHE A 99 20.81 9.22 0.24
CA PHE A 99 19.57 10.00 0.22
C PHE A 99 19.42 10.86 -1.04
N ASP A 100 20.50 11.43 -1.57
CA ASP A 100 20.40 12.31 -2.73
C ASP A 100 20.09 11.51 -4.01
N SER A 101 20.73 10.35 -4.17
CA SER A 101 20.40 9.39 -5.22
C SER A 101 18.95 8.88 -5.10
N MET A 102 18.52 8.55 -3.88
CA MET A 102 17.15 8.11 -3.62
C MET A 102 16.11 9.21 -3.83
N LEU A 103 16.44 10.47 -3.53
CA LEU A 103 15.55 11.60 -3.76
C LEU A 103 15.27 11.77 -5.26
N GLY A 104 16.30 11.67 -6.11
CA GLY A 104 16.10 11.69 -7.56
C GLY A 104 15.21 10.53 -8.06
N PHE A 105 15.33 9.36 -7.44
CA PHE A 105 14.41 8.24 -7.73
C PHE A 105 12.98 8.53 -7.26
N VAL A 106 12.78 9.13 -6.08
CA VAL A 106 11.46 9.57 -5.59
C VAL A 106 10.81 10.56 -6.54
N GLU A 107 11.56 11.50 -7.12
CA GLU A 107 11.06 12.46 -8.10
C GLU A 107 10.55 11.74 -9.36
N SER A 108 11.33 10.82 -9.93
CA SER A 108 10.93 10.00 -11.09
C SER A 108 9.72 9.12 -10.81
N LEU A 109 9.68 8.46 -9.63
CA LEU A 109 8.54 7.66 -9.21
C LEU A 109 7.30 8.52 -9.01
N THR A 110 7.46 9.74 -8.47
CA THR A 110 6.37 10.70 -8.30
C THR A 110 5.78 11.12 -9.64
N GLU A 111 6.59 11.34 -10.67
CA GLU A 111 6.11 11.62 -12.03
C GLU A 111 5.29 10.45 -12.58
N THR A 112 5.80 9.22 -12.45
CA THR A 112 5.09 8.00 -12.86
C THR A 112 3.74 7.85 -12.14
N MET A 113 3.73 8.07 -10.82
CA MET A 113 2.51 7.98 -10.02
C MET A 113 1.55 9.13 -10.31
N ARG A 114 2.06 10.30 -10.73
CA ARG A 114 1.23 11.43 -11.14
C ARG A 114 0.46 11.14 -12.42
N ASP A 115 1.06 10.42 -13.35
CA ASP A 115 0.37 9.96 -14.57
C ASP A 115 -0.76 8.98 -14.26
N GLN A 116 -0.60 8.16 -13.22
CA GLN A 116 -1.58 7.14 -12.83
C GLN A 116 -2.70 7.67 -11.92
N TYR A 117 -2.35 8.45 -10.89
CA TYR A 117 -3.26 8.87 -9.81
C TYR A 117 -3.58 10.38 -9.84
N GLY A 118 -3.01 11.12 -10.78
CA GLY A 118 -3.10 12.58 -10.82
C GLY A 118 -2.16 13.26 -9.84
N LYS A 119 -2.37 14.56 -9.62
CA LYS A 119 -1.49 15.37 -8.76
C LYS A 119 -1.54 14.89 -7.30
N GLU A 120 -0.37 14.85 -6.67
CA GLU A 120 -0.21 14.55 -5.26
C GLU A 120 -1.02 15.52 -4.37
N VAL A 121 -1.58 14.99 -3.28
CA VAL A 121 -2.33 15.78 -2.28
C VAL A 121 -1.42 16.39 -1.23
N ASP A 122 -0.22 15.82 -1.06
CA ASP A 122 0.78 16.24 -0.08
C ASP A 122 2.19 15.90 -0.57
N SER A 123 3.14 16.78 -0.28
CA SER A 123 4.56 16.60 -0.60
C SER A 123 5.41 17.42 0.37
N GLU A 124 6.30 16.75 1.10
CA GLU A 124 7.26 17.36 2.03
C GLU A 124 8.65 16.80 1.79
N VAL A 125 9.66 17.67 1.78
CA VAL A 125 11.08 17.29 1.72
C VAL A 125 11.85 18.02 2.82
N ARG A 126 12.54 17.23 3.65
CA ARG A 126 13.53 17.68 4.62
C ARG A 126 14.89 17.13 4.21
N ALA A 127 15.63 17.94 3.46
CA ALA A 127 16.93 17.53 2.90
C ALA A 127 18.13 17.74 3.84
N SER A 128 17.93 18.29 5.05
CA SER A 128 19.02 18.64 5.98
C SER A 128 18.71 18.26 7.43
N GLY A 129 19.76 18.04 8.22
CA GLY A 129 19.67 17.69 9.64
C GLY A 129 20.07 16.23 9.90
N PRO A 130 19.96 15.77 11.17
CA PRO A 130 20.33 14.41 11.55
C PRO A 130 19.40 13.34 10.95
N ILE A 131 18.20 13.73 10.54
CA ILE A 131 17.23 12.89 9.83
C ILE A 131 16.81 13.65 8.58
N ARG A 132 17.05 13.03 7.42
CA ARG A 132 16.60 13.51 6.11
C ARG A 132 15.37 12.70 5.71
N GLN A 133 14.36 13.35 5.14
CA GLN A 133 13.09 12.71 4.79
C GLN A 133 12.50 13.30 3.53
N ALA A 134 11.83 12.49 2.72
CA ALA A 134 10.88 12.95 1.71
C ALA A 134 9.58 12.14 1.81
N THR A 135 8.45 12.80 1.63
CA THR A 135 7.13 12.16 1.65
C THR A 135 6.29 12.75 0.53
N VAL A 136 5.62 11.88 -0.23
CA VAL A 136 4.68 12.27 -1.29
C VAL A 136 3.46 11.39 -1.17
N SER A 137 2.25 11.95 -1.21
CA SER A 137 1.02 11.19 -1.03
C SER A 137 -0.07 11.50 -2.05
N TRP A 138 -0.88 10.49 -2.35
CA TRP A 138 -2.10 10.55 -3.13
C TRP A 138 -3.27 9.96 -2.34
N ILE A 139 -4.48 10.38 -2.71
CA ILE A 139 -5.73 9.72 -2.29
C ILE A 139 -6.40 9.24 -3.56
N ASP A 140 -6.63 7.93 -3.64
CA ASP A 140 -7.29 7.29 -4.77
C ASP A 140 -8.50 6.51 -4.24
N GLY A 141 -9.69 7.11 -4.36
CA GLY A 141 -10.90 6.59 -3.72
C GLY A 141 -10.74 6.46 -2.20
N ASN A 142 -10.71 5.23 -1.70
CA ASN A 142 -10.60 4.88 -0.28
C ASN A 142 -9.24 4.27 0.10
N ARG A 143 -8.19 4.53 -0.70
CA ARG A 143 -6.81 4.26 -0.31
C ARG A 143 -5.98 5.53 -0.31
N ARG A 144 -5.03 5.61 0.63
CA ARG A 144 -3.93 6.57 0.60
C ARG A 144 -2.72 5.83 0.08
N ILE A 145 -2.04 6.45 -0.87
CA ILE A 145 -0.79 5.95 -1.42
C ILE A 145 0.29 6.93 -1.00
N SER A 146 1.40 6.46 -0.44
CA SER A 146 2.49 7.35 -0.02
C SER A 146 3.86 6.78 -0.35
N ILE A 147 4.72 7.59 -0.95
CA ILE A 147 6.16 7.34 -0.97
C ILE A 147 6.76 7.94 0.30
N PHE A 148 7.59 7.17 1.00
CA PHE A 148 8.31 7.60 2.19
C PHE A 148 9.79 7.24 2.05
N LEU A 149 10.63 8.27 1.97
CA LEU A 149 12.08 8.17 1.99
C LEU A 149 12.59 8.72 3.32
N MET A 150 13.51 7.99 3.97
CA MET A 150 14.18 8.45 5.18
C MET A 150 15.61 7.97 5.24
N SER A 151 16.52 8.85 5.67
CA SER A 151 17.90 8.47 6.03
C SER A 151 18.25 9.07 7.39
N GLN A 152 19.03 8.32 8.15
CA GLN A 152 19.64 8.76 9.40
C GLN A 152 21.16 8.62 9.27
N GLY A 153 21.88 9.74 9.27
CA GLY A 153 23.33 9.73 9.09
C GLY A 153 23.78 9.46 7.65
N PRO A 154 25.00 8.94 7.44
CA PRO A 154 25.57 8.69 6.11
C PRO A 154 25.16 7.36 5.48
N ASP A 155 24.40 6.53 6.20
CA ASP A 155 24.01 5.18 5.77
C ASP A 155 22.88 5.22 4.72
N ASP A 156 22.66 4.06 4.10
CA ASP A 156 21.65 3.87 3.07
C ASP A 156 20.25 4.29 3.54
N SER A 157 19.51 4.89 2.62
CA SER A 157 18.18 5.42 2.92
C SER A 157 17.12 4.34 2.81
N LEU A 158 16.17 4.32 3.73
CA LEU A 158 14.96 3.51 3.58
C LEU A 158 14.00 4.18 2.61
N LEU A 159 13.50 3.43 1.64
CA LEU A 159 12.40 3.82 0.77
C LEU A 159 11.24 2.81 0.88
N ASN A 160 10.06 3.32 1.22
CA ASN A 160 8.82 2.57 1.22
C ASN A 160 7.77 3.23 0.30
N VAL A 161 6.99 2.41 -0.39
CA VAL A 161 5.73 2.83 -1.01
C VAL A 161 4.59 2.12 -0.28
N ASN A 162 3.74 2.89 0.40
CA ASN A 162 2.67 2.36 1.22
C ASN A 162 1.33 2.54 0.51
N TYR A 163 0.55 1.48 0.47
CA TYR A 163 -0.85 1.46 0.04
C TYR A 163 -1.69 1.10 1.25
N GLN A 164 -2.45 2.06 1.77
CA GLN A 164 -3.18 1.89 3.02
C GLN A 164 -4.64 2.30 2.88
N VAL A 165 -5.52 1.68 3.67
CA VAL A 165 -6.92 2.10 3.76
C VAL A 165 -7.00 3.57 4.18
N TYR A 166 -7.85 4.33 3.50
CA TYR A 166 -8.18 5.71 3.83
C TYR A 166 -9.68 5.84 4.07
N VAL A 167 -10.03 6.14 5.31
CA VAL A 167 -11.37 6.55 5.71
C VAL A 167 -11.24 8.04 6.03
N GLY A 168 -11.85 8.89 5.21
CA GLY A 168 -11.63 10.35 5.22
C GLY A 168 -11.55 10.97 6.62
N GLY A 169 -10.57 11.85 6.82
CA GLY A 169 -10.39 12.66 8.03
C GLY A 169 -11.09 14.00 7.97
#